data_AF-A0A7S3EVJ3-F1
#
_entry.id   AF-A0A7S3EVJ3-F1
#
_cell.length_a   1.000
_cell.length_b   1.000
_cell.length_c   1.000
_cell.angle_alpha   90.00
_cell.angle_beta   90.00
_cell.angle_gamma   90.00
#
_symmetry.space_group_name_H-M   'P 1'
#
loop_
_entity.id
_entity.type
_entity.pdbx_description
1 polymer ?
#
loop_
_entity_poly.entity_id
_entity_poly.type
_entity_poly.pdbx_seq_one_letter_code
_entity_poly.pdbx_strand_id
1 'polypeptide(L)'
;PLHLIREDTYSIVLDKTTEGKSYCSLCSRMRRGILYTAAQELNCNRLALGHHRDDALETLMMNMCHQGQLKALPARYVAARGVDVIRPLMYCAESDIEEYARASALPILPCNLCGSQPDGSPGMRKQMKVLLAMLDGMGDGAARKNMLSALADVRPTHLLDRDLREACGLHAASGELLDSRGETVAHRVYAKPDASSEQ
;
A
#
# COMPACT_ATOMS: atom_id res chain seq x y z
N PRO A 1 -3.25 28.28 -6.26
CA PRO A 1 -2.01 28.90 -5.72
C PRO A 1 -1.02 27.78 -5.36
N LEU A 2 0.29 28.01 -5.57
CA LEU A 2 1.33 27.07 -5.15
C LEU A 2 1.81 27.46 -3.74
N HIS A 3 1.74 26.52 -2.80
CA HIS A 3 2.25 26.69 -1.44
C HIS A 3 3.44 25.75 -1.23
N LEU A 4 4.61 26.31 -0.89
CA LEU A 4 5.81 25.53 -0.60
C LEU A 4 6.07 25.53 0.90
N ILE A 5 6.01 24.33 1.51
CA ILE A 5 6.16 24.13 2.95
C ILE A 5 7.58 23.63 3.21
N ARG A 6 8.28 24.27 4.14
CA ARG A 6 9.66 23.93 4.52
C ARG A 6 9.69 23.55 6.00
N GLU A 7 10.11 22.32 6.28
CA GLU A 7 10.16 21.75 7.63
C GLU A 7 11.48 20.99 7.79
N ASP A 8 12.17 21.18 8.91
CA ASP A 8 13.40 20.42 9.21
C ASP A 8 13.06 19.05 9.80
N THR A 9 12.73 18.11 8.90
CA THR A 9 12.57 16.71 9.30
C THR A 9 13.90 16.00 9.55
N TYR A 10 15.00 16.49 8.98
CA TYR A 10 16.28 15.78 8.97
C TYR A 10 16.92 15.77 10.36
N SER A 11 17.11 16.95 10.95
CA SER A 11 17.77 17.08 12.25
C SER A 11 16.96 16.38 13.35
N ILE A 12 15.64 16.49 13.31
CA ILE A 12 14.73 15.84 14.28
C ILE A 12 14.79 14.32 14.15
N VAL A 13 14.88 13.79 12.93
CA VAL A 13 14.98 12.33 12.71
C VAL A 13 16.30 11.80 13.24
N LEU A 14 17.42 12.51 13.04
CA LEU A 14 18.71 12.11 13.57
C LEU A 14 18.73 12.13 15.10
N ASP A 15 18.25 13.20 15.73
CA ASP A 15 18.22 13.35 17.18
C ASP A 15 17.33 12.31 17.87
N LYS A 16 16.16 12.03 17.32
CA LYS A 16 15.13 11.20 17.98
C LYS A 16 15.13 9.74 17.57
N THR A 17 15.95 9.33 16.60
CA THR A 17 16.05 7.92 16.23
C THR A 17 17.07 7.24 17.13
N THR A 18 16.62 6.27 17.92
CA THR A 18 17.51 5.45 18.74
C THR A 18 18.53 4.73 17.85
N GLU A 19 19.76 4.62 18.34
CA GLU A 19 20.83 3.88 17.67
C GLU A 19 20.39 2.46 17.30
N GLY A 20 20.73 2.03 16.07
CA GLY A 20 20.31 0.74 15.51
C GLY A 20 18.88 0.69 14.95
N LYS A 21 18.07 1.77 15.08
CA LYS A 21 16.73 1.83 14.46
C LYS A 21 16.76 2.58 13.12
N SER A 22 15.82 2.22 12.25
CA SER A 22 15.70 2.86 10.93
C SER A 22 15.13 4.28 10.99
N TYR A 23 15.84 5.24 10.40
CA TYR A 23 15.41 6.63 10.23
C TYR A 23 14.08 6.77 9.46
N CYS A 24 13.83 5.84 8.53
CA CYS A 24 12.67 5.89 7.62
C CYS A 24 11.33 5.87 8.36
N SER A 25 11.24 5.17 9.50
CA SER A 25 9.98 5.06 10.26
C SER A 25 9.56 6.41 10.85
N LEU A 26 10.48 7.13 11.49
CA LEU A 26 10.20 8.45 12.07
C LEU A 26 10.00 9.51 10.97
N CYS A 27 10.87 9.54 9.97
CA CYS A 27 10.75 10.47 8.83
C CYS A 27 9.39 10.35 8.14
N SER A 28 8.95 9.11 7.84
CA SER A 28 7.66 8.86 7.19
C SER A 28 6.47 9.33 8.03
N ARG A 29 6.52 9.16 9.36
CA ARG A 29 5.49 9.68 10.27
C ARG A 29 5.46 11.20 10.30
N MET A 30 6.62 11.85 10.38
CA MET A 30 6.72 13.32 10.40
C MET A 30 6.20 13.94 9.10
N ARG A 31 6.65 13.43 7.93
CA ARG A 31 6.17 13.91 6.62
C ARG A 31 4.65 13.84 6.49
N ARG A 32 4.03 12.73 6.94
CA ARG A 32 2.56 12.62 6.94
C ARG A 32 1.91 13.64 7.88
N GLY A 33 2.46 13.84 9.08
CA GLY A 33 1.95 14.82 10.04
C GLY A 33 1.95 16.24 9.46
N ILE A 34 3.07 16.64 8.84
CA ILE A 34 3.22 17.93 8.15
C ILE A 34 2.18 18.08 7.04
N LEU A 35 2.05 17.08 6.16
CA LEU A 35 1.08 17.13 5.06
C LEU A 35 -0.37 17.20 5.54
N TYR A 36 -0.71 16.51 6.64
CA TYR A 36 -2.05 16.57 7.21
C TYR A 36 -2.35 17.94 7.82
N THR A 37 -1.43 18.48 8.63
CA THR A 37 -1.58 19.83 9.20
C THR A 37 -1.73 20.87 8.08
N ALA A 38 -0.86 20.82 7.08
CA ALA A 38 -0.92 21.69 5.91
C ALA A 38 -2.25 21.62 5.16
N ALA A 39 -2.77 20.40 4.92
CA ALA A 39 -4.04 20.22 4.25
C ALA A 39 -5.20 20.87 5.04
N GLN A 40 -5.15 20.82 6.37
CA GLN A 40 -6.15 21.46 7.22
C GLN A 40 -6.03 22.98 7.20
N GLU A 41 -4.83 23.53 7.38
CA GLU A 41 -4.58 24.97 7.38
C GLU A 41 -4.94 25.63 6.04
N LEU A 42 -4.73 24.91 4.94
CA LEU A 42 -5.08 25.36 3.59
C LEU A 42 -6.54 25.06 3.21
N ASN A 43 -7.35 24.50 4.13
CA ASN A 43 -8.75 24.13 3.91
C ASN A 43 -8.94 23.18 2.70
N CYS A 44 -8.01 22.25 2.47
CA CYS A 44 -8.11 21.25 1.43
C CYS A 44 -9.14 20.17 1.80
N ASN A 45 -9.92 19.72 0.83
CA ASN A 45 -10.88 18.63 1.01
C ASN A 45 -10.24 17.23 0.89
N ARG A 46 -9.08 17.13 0.23
CA ARG A 46 -8.35 15.87 0.00
C ARG A 46 -6.84 16.09 -0.01
N LEU A 47 -6.10 15.04 0.36
CA LEU A 47 -4.65 14.96 0.20
C LEU A 47 -4.31 13.86 -0.81
N ALA A 48 -3.75 14.23 -1.96
CA ALA A 48 -3.28 13.29 -2.96
C ALA A 48 -1.80 12.94 -2.72
N LEU A 49 -1.49 11.64 -2.67
CA LEU A 49 -0.13 11.13 -2.54
C LEU A 49 0.27 10.37 -3.80
N GLY A 50 1.50 10.58 -4.27
CA GLY A 50 2.03 10.00 -5.52
C GLY A 50 2.44 8.53 -5.44
N HIS A 51 1.83 7.73 -4.56
CA HIS A 51 2.13 6.30 -4.49
C HIS A 51 1.55 5.59 -5.72
N HIS A 52 2.32 4.68 -6.30
CA HIS A 52 1.97 3.95 -7.51
C HIS A 52 1.78 2.44 -7.29
N ARG A 53 1.52 1.68 -8.36
CA ARG A 53 1.31 0.22 -8.29
C ARG A 53 2.46 -0.47 -7.57
N ASP A 54 3.69 -0.19 -8.00
CA ASP A 54 4.88 -0.84 -7.49
C ASP A 54 5.08 -0.56 -5.99
N ASP A 55 4.78 0.65 -5.49
CA ASP A 55 4.77 0.94 -4.04
C ASP A 55 3.81 0.03 -3.24
N ALA A 56 2.63 -0.25 -3.79
CA ALA A 56 1.64 -1.09 -3.14
C ALA A 56 2.09 -2.55 -3.09
N LEU A 57 2.70 -3.04 -4.17
CA LEU A 57 3.25 -4.40 -4.25
C LEU A 57 4.49 -4.56 -3.37
N GLU A 58 5.40 -3.59 -3.34
CA GLU A 58 6.53 -3.58 -2.41
C GLU A 58 6.05 -3.63 -0.96
N THR A 59 5.03 -2.84 -0.63
CA THR A 59 4.43 -2.82 0.71
C THR A 59 3.79 -4.17 1.06
N LEU A 60 3.08 -4.79 0.10
CA LEU A 60 2.54 -6.14 0.25
C LEU A 60 3.64 -7.15 0.57
N MET A 61 4.67 -7.20 -0.27
CA MET A 61 5.78 -8.16 -0.10
C MET A 61 6.51 -7.95 1.23
N MET A 62 6.75 -6.69 1.62
CA MET A 62 7.35 -6.39 2.92
C MET A 62 6.49 -6.90 4.08
N ASN A 63 5.18 -6.67 4.04
CA ASN A 63 4.27 -7.09 5.11
C ASN A 63 4.13 -8.61 5.16
N MET A 64 4.12 -9.29 4.02
CA MET A 64 4.11 -10.75 3.94
C MET A 64 5.39 -11.35 4.52
N CYS A 65 6.56 -10.88 4.08
CA CYS A 65 7.85 -11.48 4.43
C CYS A 65 8.33 -11.12 5.85
N HIS A 66 7.95 -9.95 6.38
CA HIS A 66 8.51 -9.46 7.66
C HIS A 66 7.48 -9.21 8.75
N GLN A 67 6.18 -9.13 8.43
CA GLN A 67 5.12 -8.87 9.41
C GLN A 67 4.05 -9.98 9.45
N GLY A 68 4.09 -10.97 8.55
CA GLY A 68 3.10 -12.04 8.47
C GLY A 68 1.69 -11.53 8.11
N GLN A 69 1.59 -10.42 7.38
CA GLN A 69 0.30 -9.77 7.06
C GLN A 69 0.06 -9.69 5.54
N LEU A 70 -1.13 -10.08 5.10
CA LEU A 70 -1.64 -9.79 3.75
C LEU A 70 -2.18 -8.36 3.69
N LYS A 71 -1.27 -7.39 3.56
CA LYS A 71 -1.59 -5.97 3.66
C LYS A 71 -0.77 -5.16 2.66
N ALA A 72 -1.44 -4.44 1.78
CA ALA A 72 -0.82 -3.50 0.84
C ALA A 72 -1.07 -2.03 1.26
N LEU A 73 -1.08 -1.11 0.30
CA LEU A 73 -1.50 0.28 0.49
C LEU A 73 -2.95 0.46 0.02
N PRO A 74 -3.86 1.05 0.82
CA PRO A 74 -5.21 1.34 0.37
C PRO A 74 -5.21 2.46 -0.68
N ALA A 75 -6.02 2.38 -1.74
CA ALA A 75 -6.10 3.46 -2.74
C ALA A 75 -6.68 4.77 -2.16
N ARG A 76 -7.54 4.64 -1.14
CA ARG A 76 -8.19 5.74 -0.43
C ARG A 76 -8.40 5.38 1.03
N TYR A 77 -8.26 6.34 1.94
CA TYR A 77 -8.66 6.21 3.34
C TYR A 77 -8.89 7.58 3.97
N VAL A 78 -9.68 7.64 5.04
CA VAL A 78 -9.86 8.86 5.85
C VAL A 78 -8.92 8.79 7.04
N ALA A 79 -8.04 9.78 7.19
CA ALA A 79 -7.12 9.87 8.33
C ALA A 79 -7.86 10.31 9.60
N ALA A 80 -7.26 10.09 10.78
CA ALA A 80 -7.88 10.38 12.09
C ALA A 80 -8.36 11.83 12.29
N ARG A 81 -7.86 12.78 11.48
CA ARG A 81 -8.28 14.19 11.50
C ARG A 81 -9.32 14.56 10.43
N GLY A 82 -9.98 13.56 9.83
CA GLY A 82 -10.99 13.76 8.79
C GLY A 82 -10.42 14.05 7.39
N VAL A 83 -9.10 14.02 7.21
CA VAL A 83 -8.46 14.26 5.91
C VAL A 83 -8.66 13.04 5.00
N ASP A 84 -9.36 13.21 3.89
CA ASP A 84 -9.55 12.18 2.85
C ASP A 84 -8.28 12.05 2.00
N VAL A 85 -7.58 10.94 2.15
CA VAL A 85 -6.31 10.67 1.47
C VAL A 85 -6.55 9.78 0.26
N ILE A 86 -6.05 10.19 -0.90
CA ILE A 86 -6.17 9.46 -2.16
C ILE A 86 -4.80 9.19 -2.79
N ARG A 87 -4.69 8.10 -3.55
CA ARG A 87 -3.50 7.70 -4.33
C ARG A 87 -3.88 7.53 -5.80
N PRO A 88 -3.90 8.62 -6.59
CA PRO A 88 -4.39 8.57 -7.97
C PRO A 88 -3.57 7.64 -8.88
N LEU A 89 -2.30 7.42 -8.57
CA LEU A 89 -1.37 6.63 -9.38
C LEU A 89 -1.35 5.14 -9.02
N MET A 90 -2.26 4.67 -8.15
CA MET A 90 -2.26 3.29 -7.62
C MET A 90 -2.23 2.20 -8.73
N TYR A 91 -2.73 2.50 -9.91
CA TYR A 91 -2.78 1.58 -11.05
C TYR A 91 -1.66 1.80 -12.08
N CYS A 92 -0.86 2.85 -11.92
CA CYS A 92 0.23 3.20 -12.82
C CYS A 92 1.51 2.43 -12.47
N ALA A 93 2.24 1.96 -13.47
CA ALA A 93 3.57 1.40 -13.26
C ALA A 93 4.59 2.51 -12.97
N GLU A 94 5.61 2.19 -12.18
CA GLU A 94 6.75 3.10 -11.99
C GLU A 94 7.40 3.48 -13.34
N SER A 95 7.57 2.51 -14.25
CA SER A 95 8.14 2.73 -15.60
C SER A 95 7.38 3.77 -16.42
N ASP A 96 6.05 3.72 -16.36
CA ASP A 96 5.18 4.62 -17.14
C ASP A 96 5.28 6.05 -16.59
N ILE A 97 5.37 6.18 -15.26
CA ILE A 97 5.57 7.46 -14.57
C ILE A 97 6.94 8.04 -14.91
N GLU A 98 7.99 7.22 -14.92
CA GLU A 98 9.35 7.64 -15.30
C GLU A 98 9.44 8.10 -16.76
N GLU A 99 8.77 7.39 -17.67
CA GLU A 99 8.68 7.79 -19.09
C GLU A 99 7.95 9.12 -19.23
N TYR A 100 6.79 9.26 -18.58
CA TYR A 100 6.02 10.50 -18.59
C TYR A 100 6.80 11.69 -18.01
N ALA A 101 7.50 11.49 -16.89
CA ALA A 101 8.31 12.53 -16.26
C ALA A 101 9.45 13.01 -17.17
N ARG A 102 10.11 12.08 -17.88
CA ARG A 102 11.15 12.41 -18.86
C ARG A 102 10.57 13.16 -20.05
N ALA A 103 9.48 12.68 -20.65
CA ALA A 103 8.83 13.32 -21.79
C ALA A 103 8.32 14.73 -21.46
N SER A 104 7.86 14.93 -20.23
CA SER A 104 7.32 16.20 -19.73
C SER A 104 8.39 17.11 -19.10
N ALA A 105 9.66 16.71 -19.10
CA ALA A 105 10.78 17.43 -18.48
C ALA A 105 10.51 17.87 -17.01
N LEU A 106 9.86 17.00 -16.23
CA LEU A 106 9.57 17.28 -14.82
C LEU A 106 10.84 17.17 -13.96
N PRO A 107 11.09 18.12 -13.04
CA PRO A 107 12.23 18.04 -12.14
C PRO A 107 12.06 16.88 -11.14
N ILE A 108 13.10 16.04 -11.02
CA ILE A 108 13.14 14.97 -10.03
C ILE A 108 13.74 15.50 -8.73
N LEU A 109 13.01 15.34 -7.62
CA LEU A 109 13.48 15.72 -6.29
C LEU A 109 14.13 14.51 -5.60
N PRO A 110 15.46 14.47 -5.43
CA PRO A 110 16.12 13.35 -4.77
C PRO A 110 15.83 13.34 -3.26
N CYS A 111 15.55 12.16 -2.70
CA CYS A 111 15.49 11.95 -1.26
C CYS A 111 16.77 11.28 -0.76
N ASN A 112 17.72 12.07 -0.27
CA ASN A 112 19.03 11.56 0.15
C ASN A 112 19.00 10.85 1.51
N LEU A 113 17.90 10.96 2.28
CA LEU A 113 17.78 10.37 3.62
C LEU A 113 17.37 8.89 3.61
N CYS A 114 16.68 8.43 2.56
CA CYS A 114 16.12 7.08 2.51
C CYS A 114 17.11 6.01 2.00
N GLY A 115 18.24 6.43 1.42
CA GLY A 115 19.27 5.55 0.85
C GLY A 115 20.36 5.12 1.85
N SER A 116 20.41 5.72 3.03
CA SER A 116 21.47 5.53 4.03
C SER A 116 20.86 4.89 5.29
N GLN A 117 20.74 3.56 5.30
CA GLN A 117 20.63 2.86 6.58
C GLN A 117 21.98 3.00 7.33
N PRO A 118 22.00 3.12 8.66
CA PRO A 118 23.23 3.23 9.44
C PRO A 118 24.25 2.10 9.18
N ASP A 119 23.75 0.92 8.79
CA ASP A 119 24.54 -0.29 8.55
C ASP A 119 24.92 -0.51 7.07
N GLY A 120 24.57 0.43 6.18
CA GLY A 120 24.87 0.32 4.74
C GLY A 120 24.07 -0.76 4.00
N SER A 121 23.14 -1.45 4.68
CA SER A 121 22.34 -2.51 4.06
C SER A 121 21.30 -1.93 3.09
N PRO A 122 20.94 -2.67 2.02
CA PRO A 122 19.83 -2.29 1.15
C PRO A 122 18.53 -2.25 1.98
N GLY A 123 17.86 -1.09 2.01
CA GLY A 123 16.56 -0.98 2.66
C GLY A 123 15.57 -2.03 2.13
N MET A 124 14.68 -2.52 3.00
CA MET A 124 13.75 -3.61 2.69
C MET A 124 12.99 -3.40 1.36
N ARG A 125 12.57 -2.16 1.06
CA ARG A 125 11.91 -1.83 -0.23
C ARG A 125 12.77 -2.16 -1.45
N LYS A 126 14.07 -1.88 -1.40
CA LYS A 126 15.00 -2.20 -2.50
C LYS A 126 15.10 -3.71 -2.72
N GLN A 127 15.09 -4.49 -1.63
CA GLN A 127 15.06 -5.95 -1.71
C GLN A 127 13.75 -6.44 -2.33
N MET A 128 12.60 -5.87 -1.93
CA MET A 128 11.31 -6.23 -2.50
C MET A 128 11.21 -5.87 -3.99
N LYS A 129 11.79 -4.74 -4.42
CA LYS A 129 11.85 -4.34 -5.84
C LYS A 129 12.61 -5.37 -6.69
N VAL A 130 13.73 -5.90 -6.18
CA VAL A 130 14.48 -6.99 -6.83
C VAL A 130 13.64 -8.26 -6.93
N LEU A 131 12.96 -8.66 -5.85
CA LEU A 131 12.11 -9.84 -5.85
C LEU A 131 10.94 -9.71 -6.85
N LEU A 132 10.30 -8.54 -6.90
CA LEU A 132 9.24 -8.25 -7.88
C LEU A 132 9.76 -8.32 -9.32
N ALA A 133 11.01 -7.90 -9.58
CA ALA A 133 11.61 -8.02 -10.90
C ALA A 133 11.86 -9.48 -11.28
N MET A 134 12.27 -10.33 -10.33
CA MET A 134 12.39 -11.77 -10.56
C MET A 134 11.02 -12.41 -10.87
N LEU A 135 9.96 -12.00 -10.16
CA LEU A 135 8.60 -12.47 -10.41
C LEU A 135 8.09 -12.09 -11.81
N ASP A 136 8.37 -10.87 -12.26
CA ASP A 136 8.03 -10.46 -13.63
C ASP A 136 8.72 -11.32 -14.68
N GLY A 137 9.98 -11.72 -14.45
CA GLY A 137 10.71 -12.62 -15.34
C GLY A 137 10.12 -14.03 -15.43
N MET A 138 9.43 -14.50 -14.37
CA MET A 138 8.74 -15.80 -14.37
C MET A 138 7.32 -15.74 -14.96
N GLY A 139 6.69 -14.56 -14.92
CA GLY A 139 5.30 -14.37 -15.32
C GLY A 139 5.12 -13.68 -16.67
N ASP A 140 6.09 -13.80 -17.59
CA ASP A 140 6.09 -13.15 -18.91
C ASP A 140 5.78 -11.63 -18.86
N GLY A 141 6.24 -10.95 -17.80
CA GLY A 141 6.00 -9.51 -17.57
C GLY A 141 4.60 -9.14 -17.05
N ALA A 142 3.70 -10.11 -16.83
CA ALA A 142 2.35 -9.88 -16.32
C ALA A 142 2.23 -9.96 -14.79
N ALA A 143 3.28 -10.40 -14.08
CA ALA A 143 3.21 -10.73 -12.67
C ALA A 143 2.73 -9.54 -11.81
N ARG A 144 3.36 -8.36 -11.91
CA ARG A 144 2.92 -7.17 -11.15
C ARG A 144 1.46 -6.76 -11.43
N LYS A 145 1.00 -6.87 -12.68
CA LYS A 145 -0.41 -6.58 -13.05
C LYS A 145 -1.36 -7.58 -12.38
N ASN A 146 -1.03 -8.87 -12.43
CA ASN A 146 -1.82 -9.93 -11.82
C ASN A 146 -1.83 -9.80 -10.29
N MET A 147 -0.70 -9.46 -9.67
CA MET A 147 -0.61 -9.21 -8.23
C MET A 147 -1.48 -8.04 -7.80
N LEU A 148 -1.50 -6.93 -8.54
CA LEU A 148 -2.40 -5.81 -8.25
C LEU A 148 -3.87 -6.23 -8.39
N SER A 149 -4.20 -7.02 -9.41
CA SER A 149 -5.55 -7.54 -9.61
C SER A 149 -5.97 -8.46 -8.45
N ALA A 150 -5.06 -9.30 -7.96
CA ALA A 150 -5.28 -10.16 -6.80
C ALA A 150 -5.58 -9.37 -5.52
N LEU A 151 -5.00 -8.18 -5.33
CA LEU A 151 -5.33 -7.30 -4.21
C LEU A 151 -6.79 -6.80 -4.24
N ALA A 152 -7.40 -6.71 -5.42
CA ALA A 152 -8.82 -6.37 -5.59
C ALA A 152 -9.74 -7.61 -5.62
N ASP A 153 -9.17 -8.81 -5.73
CA ASP A 153 -9.90 -10.05 -5.96
C ASP A 153 -9.64 -11.13 -4.91
N VAL A 154 -9.91 -10.81 -3.64
CA VAL A 154 -9.70 -11.73 -2.52
C VAL A 154 -10.85 -12.73 -2.38
N ARG A 155 -10.54 -14.00 -2.05
CA ARG A 155 -11.50 -15.06 -1.71
C ARG A 155 -11.40 -15.40 -0.21
N PRO A 156 -12.24 -14.84 0.68
CA PRO A 156 -12.15 -15.07 2.12
C PRO A 156 -12.18 -16.55 2.54
N THR A 157 -12.93 -17.38 1.81
CA THR A 157 -13.02 -18.83 2.03
C THR A 157 -11.69 -19.57 1.87
N HIS A 158 -10.78 -19.02 1.06
CA HIS A 158 -9.47 -19.63 0.79
C HIS A 158 -8.37 -19.02 1.65
N LEU A 159 -8.69 -18.02 2.48
CA LEU A 159 -7.77 -17.46 3.47
C LEU A 159 -7.97 -18.13 4.82
N LEU A 160 -6.91 -18.10 5.64
CA LEU A 160 -6.88 -18.71 6.98
C LEU A 160 -7.48 -17.81 8.09
N ASP A 161 -7.89 -16.59 7.73
CA ASP A 161 -8.42 -15.60 8.67
C ASP A 161 -9.90 -15.90 8.98
N ARG A 162 -10.16 -16.36 10.21
CA ARG A 162 -11.50 -16.71 10.69
C ARG A 162 -12.35 -15.47 10.94
N ASP A 163 -11.75 -14.41 11.46
CA ASP A 163 -12.44 -13.16 11.77
C ASP A 163 -12.88 -12.47 10.48
N LEU A 164 -12.05 -12.53 9.42
CA LEU A 164 -12.44 -12.09 8.08
C LEU A 164 -13.62 -12.87 7.53
N ARG A 165 -13.66 -14.20 7.72
CA ARG A 165 -14.78 -15.03 7.27
C ARG A 165 -16.07 -14.62 7.97
N GLU A 166 -16.04 -14.48 9.30
CA GLU A 166 -17.20 -14.05 10.08
C GLU A 166 -17.67 -12.64 9.66
N ALA A 167 -16.75 -11.70 9.47
CA ALA A 167 -17.07 -10.35 8.99
C ALA A 167 -17.70 -10.34 7.58
N CYS A 168 -17.46 -11.38 6.79
CA CYS A 168 -18.09 -11.60 5.48
C CYS A 168 -19.37 -12.44 5.53
N GLY A 169 -19.90 -12.78 6.72
CA GLY A 169 -21.10 -13.62 6.87
C GLY A 169 -20.86 -15.10 6.57
N LEU A 170 -19.62 -15.57 6.73
CA LEU A 170 -19.21 -16.96 6.52
C LEU A 170 -18.91 -17.65 7.84
N HIS A 171 -19.17 -18.95 7.90
CA HIS A 171 -18.75 -19.77 9.04
C HIS A 171 -17.23 -19.77 9.16
N ALA A 172 -16.70 -19.41 10.34
CA ALA A 172 -15.26 -19.26 10.60
C ALA A 172 -14.42 -20.45 10.13
N ALA A 173 -14.85 -21.68 10.44
CA ALA A 173 -14.11 -22.90 10.10
C ALA A 173 -14.35 -23.42 8.67
N SER A 174 -15.61 -23.66 8.29
CA SER A 174 -15.95 -24.26 7.00
C SER A 174 -15.96 -23.28 5.82
N GLY A 175 -16.13 -21.98 6.06
CA GLY A 175 -16.28 -20.98 4.99
C GLY A 175 -17.62 -21.07 4.24
N GLU A 176 -18.60 -21.81 4.79
CA GLU A 176 -19.96 -21.87 4.27
C GLU A 176 -20.72 -20.58 4.58
N LEU A 177 -21.71 -20.25 3.75
CA LEU A 177 -22.57 -19.08 3.94
C LEU A 177 -23.52 -19.27 5.13
N LEU A 178 -23.68 -18.22 5.94
CA LEU A 178 -24.62 -18.18 7.06
C LEU A 178 -25.89 -17.39 6.71
N ASP A 179 -27.05 -17.83 7.22
CA ASP A 179 -28.31 -17.08 7.14
C ASP A 179 -28.37 -15.98 8.21
N SER A 180 -29.47 -15.23 8.24
CA SER A 180 -29.71 -14.17 9.25
C SER A 180 -29.80 -14.68 10.70
N ARG A 181 -29.90 -16.00 10.91
CA ARG A 181 -29.96 -16.66 12.21
C ARG A 181 -28.63 -17.32 12.57
N GLY A 182 -27.62 -17.25 11.70
CA GLY A 182 -26.31 -17.86 11.90
C GLY A 182 -26.27 -19.35 11.56
N GLU A 183 -27.28 -19.87 10.87
CA GLU A 183 -27.32 -21.26 10.40
C GLU A 183 -26.70 -21.37 9.00
N THR A 184 -25.99 -22.46 8.70
CA THR A 184 -25.42 -22.69 7.37
C THR A 184 -26.52 -22.86 6.34
N VAL A 185 -26.52 -22.02 5.29
CA VAL A 185 -27.60 -22.00 4.27
C VAL A 185 -27.42 -23.08 3.19
N ALA A 186 -26.19 -23.56 2.99
CA ALA A 186 -25.86 -24.66 2.08
C ALA A 186 -24.43 -25.19 2.34
N HIS A 187 -24.19 -26.48 2.04
CA HIS A 187 -22.83 -27.06 1.91
C HIS A 187 -22.06 -26.55 0.68
N ARG A 188 -22.30 -25.31 0.24
CA ARG A 188 -21.55 -24.65 -0.82
C ARG A 188 -20.64 -23.63 -0.18
N VAL A 189 -19.33 -23.82 -0.36
CA VAL A 189 -18.31 -22.83 -0.02
C VAL A 189 -18.59 -21.55 -0.81
N TYR A 190 -18.52 -20.38 -0.17
CA TYR A 190 -18.70 -19.11 -0.86
C TYR A 190 -17.75 -19.00 -2.06
N ALA A 191 -18.36 -18.83 -3.23
CA ALA A 191 -17.71 -18.41 -4.46
C ALA A 191 -18.08 -16.95 -4.67
N LYS A 192 -17.08 -16.09 -4.87
CA LYS A 192 -17.34 -14.72 -5.31
C LYS A 192 -18.11 -14.82 -6.65
N PRO A 193 -19.21 -14.07 -6.84
CA PRO A 193 -19.92 -14.08 -8.12
C PRO A 193 -18.93 -13.74 -9.24
N ASP A 194 -18.89 -14.58 -10.28
CA ASP A 194 -18.06 -14.32 -11.44
C ASP A 194 -18.54 -13.03 -12.11
N ALA A 195 -17.61 -12.10 -12.38
CA ALA A 195 -17.91 -10.84 -13.06
C ALA A 195 -18.46 -11.02 -14.49
N SER A 196 -18.47 -12.25 -15.02
CA SER A 196 -19.04 -12.65 -16.31
C SER A 196 -20.48 -13.19 -16.22
N SER A 197 -21.10 -13.22 -15.04
CA SER A 197 -22.48 -13.71 -14.85
C SER A 197 -23.56 -12.62 -14.96
N GLU A 198 -23.16 -11.37 -15.24
CA GLU A 198 -24.05 -10.26 -15.60
C GLU A 198 -23.78 -9.82 -17.05
N GLN A 199 -24.14 -10.66 -18.03
CA GLN A 199 -24.38 -10.27 -19.43
C GLN A 199 -25.60 -11.00 -19.98
#